data_AF-A0A7V7ASK2-F1
#
_entry.id   AF-A0A7V7ASK2-F1
#
_cell.length_a   1.000
_cell.length_b   1.000
_cell.length_c   1.000
_cell.angle_alpha   90.00
_cell.angle_beta   90.00
_cell.angle_gamma   90.00
#
_symmetry.space_group_name_H-M   'P 1'
#
loop_
_entity.id
_entity.type
_entity.pdbx_description
1 polymer ?
#
loop_
_entity_poly.entity_id
_entity_poly.type
_entity_poly.pdbx_seq_one_letter_code
_entity_poly.pdbx_strand_id
1 'polypeptide(L)'
;MLNTDKNYQLQKGEKGILLIVRESAASGVKIEQLFFELKQRNIIYEAEDIRKLWAEASGNPEEIAPLEKVQNYDYLLDLQVSKDKMRAILKIYPALIEKPLKKEMIYSFLREKGIAFGLKEELLPEILKSRENYSEWLIAEGKPSVNGIDAHLEFYFQKEDPSLKPQELENGRVDFYNLDLIQIVEAGTVLVERIPPTAGTNGHNVLGGEIKARPGKDLRLPLGVNTEITEDDTKLVAKITGHVCFVHRKVNVYPTYEVKGNVDFNTGNIKFPGNVIVRGSVLNTFMVE
;
A
#
# COMPACT_ATOMS: atom_id res chain seq x y z
N MET A 1 8.28 -7.59 -20.00
CA MET A 1 7.60 -7.82 -21.28
C MET A 1 6.18 -8.29 -20.99
N LEU A 2 5.16 -7.49 -21.34
CA LEU A 2 3.79 -8.02 -21.44
C LEU A 2 3.69 -8.56 -22.87
N ASN A 3 4.07 -9.84 -23.05
CA ASN A 3 4.10 -10.43 -24.40
C ASN A 3 2.67 -10.58 -24.91
N THR A 4 2.22 -9.61 -25.72
CA THR A 4 0.97 -9.72 -26.46
C THR A 4 1.36 -9.93 -27.91
N ASP A 5 1.55 -11.19 -28.29
CA ASP A 5 1.70 -11.55 -29.69
C ASP A 5 0.45 -11.10 -30.43
N LYS A 6 0.61 -10.09 -31.30
CA LYS A 6 -0.46 -9.68 -32.21
C LYS A 6 -0.71 -10.83 -33.18
N ASN A 7 -1.98 -11.12 -33.38
CA ASN A 7 -2.46 -12.01 -34.42
C ASN A 7 -2.50 -11.34 -35.80
N TYR A 8 -2.03 -10.10 -35.95
CA TYR A 8 -1.99 -9.41 -37.24
C TYR A 8 -0.70 -8.62 -37.48
N GLN A 9 -0.36 -8.43 -38.75
CA GLN A 9 0.77 -7.61 -39.22
C GLN A 9 0.34 -6.77 -40.43
N LEU A 10 0.78 -5.51 -40.46
CA LEU A 10 0.65 -4.64 -41.63
C LEU A 10 2.00 -4.51 -42.32
N GLN A 11 2.00 -4.48 -43.65
CA GLN A 11 3.21 -4.29 -44.46
C GLN A 11 2.91 -3.38 -45.65
N LYS A 12 3.92 -2.63 -46.11
CA LYS A 12 3.82 -1.90 -47.38
C LYS A 12 4.24 -2.84 -48.52
N GLY A 13 3.29 -3.21 -49.38
CA GLY A 13 3.56 -3.92 -50.63
C GLY A 13 3.93 -2.96 -51.77
N GLU A 14 4.10 -3.52 -52.98
CA GLU A 14 4.43 -2.72 -54.17
C GLU A 14 3.26 -1.84 -54.64
N LYS A 15 2.02 -2.33 -54.51
CA LYS A 15 0.80 -1.70 -55.04
C LYS A 15 -0.13 -1.15 -53.97
N GLY A 16 -0.06 -1.69 -52.75
CA GLY A 16 -0.95 -1.34 -51.65
C GLY A 16 -0.41 -1.74 -50.28
N ILE A 17 -1.22 -1.47 -49.26
CA ILE A 17 -1.02 -1.95 -47.89
C ILE A 17 -1.54 -3.37 -47.79
N LEU A 18 -0.70 -4.26 -47.28
CA LEU A 18 -1.03 -5.66 -47.03
C LEU A 18 -1.35 -5.86 -45.55
N LEU A 19 -2.43 -6.60 -45.28
CA LEU A 19 -2.80 -7.10 -43.96
C LEU A 19 -2.62 -8.62 -43.93
N ILE A 20 -1.91 -9.10 -42.92
CA ILE A 20 -1.77 -10.52 -42.60
C ILE A 20 -2.46 -10.74 -41.27
N VAL A 21 -3.48 -11.59 -41.22
CA VAL A 21 -4.12 -12.02 -39.96
C VAL A 21 -3.89 -13.52 -39.80
N ARG A 22 -3.39 -13.95 -38.63
CA ARG A 22 -3.12 -15.34 -38.28
C ARG A 22 -4.05 -15.77 -37.16
N GLU A 23 -4.44 -17.04 -37.15
CA GLU A 23 -5.13 -17.63 -36.01
C GLU A 23 -4.20 -17.64 -34.79
N SER A 24 -4.67 -17.16 -33.64
CA SER A 24 -3.89 -17.17 -32.40
C SER A 24 -4.73 -17.73 -31.26
N ALA A 25 -4.26 -18.84 -30.69
CA ALA A 25 -4.86 -19.50 -29.53
C ALA A 25 -4.73 -18.66 -28.23
N ALA A 26 -3.93 -17.59 -28.24
CA ALA A 26 -3.54 -16.83 -27.04
C ALA A 26 -3.65 -15.30 -27.18
N SER A 27 -4.01 -14.74 -28.35
CA SER A 27 -4.02 -13.28 -28.51
C SER A 27 -5.26 -12.65 -27.87
N GLY A 28 -5.07 -11.89 -26.79
CA GLY A 28 -6.07 -10.96 -26.25
C GLY A 28 -6.28 -9.69 -27.09
N VAL A 29 -5.61 -9.59 -28.25
CA VAL A 29 -5.69 -8.44 -29.17
C VAL A 29 -7.01 -8.48 -29.91
N LYS A 30 -7.76 -7.39 -29.84
CA LYS A 30 -9.07 -7.27 -30.48
C LYS A 30 -8.97 -6.51 -31.81
N ILE A 31 -9.92 -6.76 -32.72
CA ILE A 31 -9.99 -6.09 -34.02
C ILE A 31 -10.04 -4.56 -33.91
N GLU A 32 -10.54 -4.01 -32.79
CA GLU A 32 -10.54 -2.57 -32.52
C GLU A 32 -9.13 -1.98 -32.49
N GLN A 33 -8.11 -2.77 -32.11
CA GLN A 33 -6.73 -2.33 -32.14
C GLN A 33 -6.20 -2.19 -33.58
N LEU A 34 -6.58 -3.10 -34.48
CA LEU A 34 -6.28 -2.99 -35.91
C LEU A 34 -6.97 -1.75 -36.49
N PHE A 35 -8.26 -1.55 -36.21
CA PHE A 35 -8.98 -0.35 -36.67
C PHE A 35 -8.37 0.95 -36.13
N PHE A 36 -7.94 0.95 -34.87
CA PHE A 36 -7.20 2.06 -34.29
C PHE A 36 -5.91 2.33 -35.07
N GLU A 37 -5.09 1.31 -35.32
CA GLU A 37 -3.84 1.46 -36.07
C GLU A 37 -4.08 1.98 -37.50
N LEU A 38 -5.00 1.38 -38.25
CA LEU A 38 -5.34 1.80 -39.62
C LEU A 38 -5.77 3.28 -39.65
N LYS A 39 -6.59 3.69 -38.69
CA LYS A 39 -7.03 5.09 -38.55
C LYS A 39 -5.86 6.02 -38.23
N GLN A 40 -5.01 5.67 -37.27
CA GLN A 40 -3.83 6.49 -36.92
C GLN A 40 -2.81 6.59 -38.06
N ARG A 41 -2.81 5.62 -38.97
CA ARG A 41 -1.97 5.62 -40.17
C ARG A 41 -2.58 6.33 -41.37
N ASN A 42 -3.78 6.89 -41.26
CA ASN A 42 -4.55 7.46 -42.37
C ASN A 42 -4.76 6.47 -43.53
N ILE A 43 -4.97 5.18 -43.22
CA ILE A 43 -5.28 4.16 -44.21
C ILE A 43 -6.81 4.12 -44.34
N ILE A 44 -7.31 4.31 -45.56
CA ILE A 44 -8.72 4.15 -45.90
C ILE A 44 -8.95 2.67 -46.21
N TYR A 45 -9.97 2.07 -45.60
CA TYR A 45 -10.26 0.65 -45.72
C TYR A 45 -11.76 0.40 -45.65
N GLU A 46 -12.19 -0.74 -46.20
CA GLU A 46 -13.57 -1.24 -46.08
C GLU A 46 -13.70 -2.12 -44.83
N ALA A 47 -14.53 -1.69 -43.87
CA ALA A 47 -14.60 -2.35 -42.56
C ALA A 47 -15.13 -3.79 -42.63
N GLU A 48 -16.00 -4.10 -43.60
CA GLU A 48 -16.52 -5.45 -43.80
C GLU A 48 -15.42 -6.40 -44.32
N ASP A 49 -14.58 -5.94 -45.23
CA ASP A 49 -13.44 -6.71 -45.75
C ASP A 49 -12.44 -7.01 -44.62
N ILE A 50 -12.10 -6.02 -43.80
CA ILE A 50 -11.22 -6.24 -42.64
C ILE A 50 -11.82 -7.26 -41.66
N ARG A 51 -13.14 -7.20 -41.40
CA ARG A 51 -13.80 -8.18 -40.52
C ARG A 51 -13.78 -9.58 -41.10
N LYS A 52 -13.95 -9.70 -42.41
CA LYS A 52 -13.87 -10.98 -43.12
C LYS A 52 -12.47 -11.57 -43.01
N LEU A 53 -11.44 -10.79 -43.36
CA LEU A 53 -10.03 -11.20 -43.24
C LEU A 53 -9.66 -11.56 -41.80
N TRP A 54 -10.20 -10.82 -40.82
CA TRP A 54 -9.99 -11.10 -39.41
C TRP A 54 -10.61 -12.43 -38.96
N ALA A 55 -11.81 -12.75 -39.47
CA ALA A 55 -12.49 -14.01 -39.17
C ALA A 55 -11.87 -15.21 -39.89
N GLU A 56 -11.40 -15.02 -41.13
CA GLU A 56 -10.72 -16.06 -41.91
C GLU A 56 -9.34 -16.40 -41.37
N ALA A 57 -8.59 -15.39 -40.89
CA ALA A 57 -7.29 -15.55 -40.24
C ALA A 57 -6.31 -16.47 -41.00
N SER A 58 -6.33 -16.40 -42.34
CA SER A 58 -5.67 -17.33 -43.27
C SER A 58 -4.15 -17.33 -43.18
N GLY A 59 -3.56 -16.31 -42.57
CA GLY A 59 -2.11 -16.07 -42.53
C GLY A 59 -1.52 -15.56 -43.84
N ASN A 60 -2.33 -15.38 -44.89
CA ASN A 60 -1.89 -14.87 -46.17
C ASN A 60 -1.90 -13.33 -46.18
N PRO A 61 -0.96 -12.67 -46.90
CA PRO A 61 -1.01 -11.23 -47.11
C PRO A 61 -2.14 -10.85 -48.08
N GLU A 62 -3.04 -9.99 -47.64
CA GLU A 62 -4.18 -9.51 -48.43
C GLU A 62 -4.11 -7.98 -48.59
N GLU A 63 -4.33 -7.47 -49.80
CA GLU A 63 -4.31 -6.03 -50.07
C GLU A 63 -5.59 -5.38 -49.55
N ILE A 64 -5.46 -4.41 -48.64
CA ILE A 64 -6.60 -3.77 -47.96
C ILE A 64 -6.77 -2.29 -48.34
N ALA A 65 -5.77 -1.67 -48.96
CA ALA A 65 -5.80 -0.26 -49.35
C ALA A 65 -4.71 0.05 -50.39
N PRO A 66 -4.93 1.00 -51.33
CA PRO A 66 -3.88 1.50 -52.21
C PRO A 66 -2.85 2.36 -51.46
N LEU A 67 -1.66 2.54 -52.04
CA LEU A 67 -0.65 3.44 -51.50
C LEU A 67 -1.02 4.91 -51.72
N GLU A 68 -1.03 5.70 -50.64
CA GLU A 68 -1.31 7.13 -50.70
C GLU A 68 -0.24 7.98 -50.01
N LYS A 69 -0.11 9.26 -50.41
CA LYS A 69 0.88 10.19 -49.85
C LYS A 69 0.57 10.60 -48.40
N VAL A 70 -0.70 10.56 -47.99
CA VAL A 70 -1.14 10.99 -46.65
C VAL A 70 -0.95 9.91 -45.57
N GLN A 71 -0.63 8.68 -45.99
CA GLN A 71 -0.45 7.53 -45.10
C GLN A 71 0.83 7.65 -44.27
N ASN A 72 0.76 7.27 -42.99
CA ASN A 72 1.92 7.19 -42.11
C ASN A 72 2.52 5.78 -42.11
N TYR A 73 3.65 5.64 -42.80
CA TYR A 73 4.41 4.40 -42.88
C TYR A 73 5.47 4.25 -41.77
N ASP A 74 5.69 5.28 -40.94
CA ASP A 74 6.67 5.25 -39.85
C ASP A 74 6.16 4.45 -38.63
N TYR A 75 6.97 4.36 -37.58
CA TYR A 75 6.51 3.83 -36.30
C TYR A 75 5.37 4.68 -35.77
N LEU A 76 4.33 4.01 -35.30
CA LEU A 76 3.26 4.65 -34.54
C LEU A 76 3.51 4.36 -33.06
N LEU A 77 3.56 5.42 -32.25
CA LEU A 77 3.71 5.34 -30.80
C LEU A 77 2.37 5.72 -30.17
N ASP A 78 1.92 4.92 -29.22
CA ASP A 78 0.76 5.21 -28.39
C ASP A 78 1.13 5.06 -26.91
N LEU A 79 0.42 5.78 -26.03
CA LEU A 79 0.70 5.78 -24.60
C LEU A 79 -0.59 5.59 -23.83
N GLN A 80 -0.65 4.51 -23.05
CA GLN A 80 -1.73 4.26 -22.13
C GLN A 80 -1.27 4.59 -20.70
N VAL A 81 -1.86 5.63 -20.11
CA VAL A 81 -1.65 5.97 -18.70
C VAL A 81 -2.79 5.39 -17.88
N SER A 82 -2.47 4.73 -16.76
CA SER A 82 -3.47 4.19 -15.84
C SER A 82 -4.33 5.30 -15.23
N LYS A 83 -5.55 4.98 -14.78
CA LYS A 83 -6.49 5.99 -14.21
C LYS A 83 -5.91 6.73 -13.00
N ASP A 84 -5.13 6.03 -12.19
CA ASP A 84 -4.40 6.57 -11.02
C ASP A 84 -3.11 7.31 -11.39
N LYS A 85 -2.73 7.31 -12.69
CA LYS A 85 -1.50 7.91 -13.22
C LYS A 85 -0.22 7.28 -12.66
N MET A 86 -0.30 6.08 -12.07
CA MET A 86 0.87 5.41 -11.49
C MET A 86 1.66 4.59 -12.50
N ARG A 87 1.11 4.29 -13.67
CA ARG A 87 1.77 3.49 -14.71
C ARG A 87 1.55 4.10 -16.08
N ALA A 88 2.60 4.09 -16.90
CA ALA A 88 2.52 4.41 -18.31
C ALA A 88 2.99 3.22 -19.14
N ILE A 89 2.16 2.77 -20.06
CA ILE A 89 2.46 1.68 -20.98
C ILE A 89 2.69 2.30 -22.37
N LEU A 90 3.92 2.22 -22.86
CA LEU A 90 4.28 2.56 -24.24
C LEU A 90 3.91 1.41 -25.16
N LYS A 91 3.10 1.72 -26.15
CA LYS A 91 2.69 0.80 -27.21
C LYS A 91 3.40 1.20 -28.49
N ILE A 92 4.10 0.25 -29.09
CA ILE A 92 4.92 0.50 -30.28
C ILE A 92 4.37 -0.34 -31.41
N TYR A 93 3.95 0.33 -32.47
CA TYR A 93 3.51 -0.27 -33.71
C TYR A 93 4.67 -0.17 -34.73
N PRO A 94 5.10 -1.28 -35.33
CA PRO A 94 6.26 -1.31 -36.22
C PRO A 94 6.04 -0.41 -37.45
N ALA A 95 7.11 0.15 -38.00
CA ALA A 95 7.02 0.87 -39.28
C ALA A 95 6.60 -0.10 -40.41
N LEU A 96 5.87 0.42 -41.41
CA LEU A 96 5.51 -0.35 -42.61
C LEU A 96 6.65 -0.38 -43.65
N ILE A 97 7.73 0.35 -43.38
CA ILE A 97 8.94 0.44 -44.19
C ILE A 97 10.16 0.08 -43.35
N GLU A 98 11.25 -0.34 -44.01
CA GLU A 98 12.52 -0.61 -43.36
C GLU A 98 13.15 0.67 -42.78
N LYS A 99 12.88 0.92 -41.51
CA LYS A 99 13.40 2.07 -40.78
C LYS A 99 13.71 1.68 -39.33
N PRO A 100 14.85 2.09 -38.76
CA PRO A 100 15.14 1.85 -37.35
C PRO A 100 14.35 2.81 -36.46
N LEU A 101 13.78 2.31 -35.37
CA LEU A 101 13.26 3.14 -34.29
C LEU A 101 14.42 3.87 -33.60
N LYS A 102 14.28 5.17 -33.40
CA LYS A 102 15.29 6.02 -32.75
C LYS A 102 14.85 6.37 -31.32
N LYS A 103 15.80 6.39 -30.39
CA LYS A 103 15.53 6.75 -28.98
C LYS A 103 14.94 8.16 -28.86
N GLU A 104 15.39 9.08 -29.70
CA GLU A 104 14.94 10.48 -29.70
C GLU A 104 13.44 10.58 -29.98
N MET A 105 12.89 9.71 -30.84
CA MET A 105 11.45 9.65 -31.13
C MET A 105 10.65 9.22 -29.89
N ILE A 106 11.17 8.26 -29.13
CA ILE A 106 10.54 7.79 -27.88
C ILE A 106 10.56 8.91 -26.85
N TYR A 107 11.72 9.53 -26.62
CA TYR A 107 11.85 10.62 -25.65
C TYR A 107 10.98 11.82 -26.00
N SER A 108 10.95 12.25 -27.27
CA SER A 108 10.09 13.36 -27.70
C SER A 108 8.62 13.03 -27.49
N PHE A 109 8.20 11.81 -27.84
CA PHE A 109 6.84 11.35 -27.67
C PHE A 109 6.42 11.30 -26.20
N LEU A 110 7.24 10.70 -25.33
CA LEU A 110 6.94 10.60 -23.89
C LEU A 110 6.86 12.00 -23.25
N ARG A 111 7.75 12.91 -23.65
CA ARG A 111 7.73 14.31 -23.19
C ARG A 111 6.48 15.03 -23.65
N GLU A 112 6.07 14.87 -24.91
CA GLU A 112 4.83 15.44 -25.46
C GLU A 112 3.60 14.93 -24.71
N LYS A 113 3.59 13.65 -24.32
CA LYS A 113 2.53 13.05 -23.50
C LYS A 113 2.60 13.42 -22.01
N GLY A 114 3.59 14.22 -21.60
CA GLY A 114 3.71 14.74 -20.23
C GLY A 114 4.30 13.75 -19.22
N ILE A 115 4.96 12.68 -19.66
CA ILE A 115 5.71 11.81 -18.75
C ILE A 115 6.91 12.59 -18.21
N ALA A 116 6.96 12.72 -16.88
CA ALA A 116 7.94 13.55 -16.18
C ALA A 116 8.64 12.82 -15.02
N PHE A 117 8.15 11.65 -14.61
CA PHE A 117 8.72 10.90 -13.50
C PHE A 117 8.70 9.39 -13.76
N GLY A 118 9.70 8.69 -13.21
CA GLY A 118 9.69 7.23 -13.13
C GLY A 118 9.95 6.50 -14.44
N LEU A 119 10.61 7.15 -15.40
CA LEU A 119 10.99 6.54 -16.68
C LEU A 119 11.97 5.38 -16.45
N LYS A 120 11.65 4.21 -17.00
CA LYS A 120 12.46 3.00 -16.96
C LYS A 120 13.43 2.97 -18.15
N GLU A 121 14.46 3.79 -18.08
CA GLU A 121 15.45 3.94 -19.17
C GLU A 121 16.19 2.63 -19.49
N GLU A 122 16.30 1.74 -18.51
CA GLU A 122 16.88 0.41 -18.66
C GLU A 122 16.18 -0.46 -19.71
N LEU A 123 14.91 -0.16 -20.03
CA LEU A 123 14.14 -0.88 -21.04
C LEU A 123 14.41 -0.40 -22.48
N LEU A 124 14.98 0.80 -22.66
CA LEU A 124 15.18 1.39 -23.99
C LEU A 124 16.04 0.52 -24.93
N PRO A 125 17.15 -0.11 -24.48
CA PRO A 125 17.93 -0.99 -25.35
C PRO A 125 17.13 -2.18 -25.88
N GLU A 126 16.20 -2.73 -25.09
CA GLU A 126 15.35 -3.84 -25.51
C GLU A 126 14.26 -3.37 -26.48
N ILE A 127 13.64 -2.24 -26.18
CA ILE A 127 12.63 -1.60 -27.03
C ILE A 127 13.18 -1.31 -28.44
N LEU A 128 14.41 -0.82 -28.54
CA LEU A 128 15.03 -0.50 -29.83
C LEU A 128 15.42 -1.75 -30.65
N LYS A 129 15.47 -2.93 -30.02
CA LYS A 129 15.68 -4.22 -30.67
C LYS A 129 14.37 -4.84 -31.16
N SER A 130 13.24 -4.60 -30.49
CA SER A 130 11.92 -5.13 -30.87
C SER A 130 11.28 -4.35 -32.03
N ARG A 131 11.90 -4.43 -33.23
CA ARG A 131 11.53 -3.61 -34.40
C ARG A 131 10.38 -4.15 -35.23
N GLU A 132 10.25 -5.48 -35.28
CA GLU A 132 9.42 -6.15 -36.28
C GLU A 132 8.00 -6.44 -35.78
N ASN A 133 7.81 -6.42 -34.46
CA ASN A 133 6.56 -6.76 -33.82
C ASN A 133 6.02 -5.62 -32.99
N TYR A 134 4.70 -5.62 -32.85
CA TYR A 134 4.06 -4.82 -31.83
C TYR A 134 4.60 -5.19 -30.44
N SER A 135 4.77 -4.19 -29.59
CA SER A 135 5.19 -4.43 -28.22
C SER A 135 4.62 -3.41 -27.26
N GLU A 136 4.37 -3.88 -26.03
CA GLU A 136 3.92 -3.07 -24.90
C GLU A 136 4.95 -3.09 -23.78
N TRP A 137 5.29 -1.90 -23.29
CA TRP A 137 6.32 -1.71 -22.27
C TRP A 137 5.79 -0.83 -21.16
N LEU A 138 5.84 -1.30 -19.92
CA LEU A 138 5.67 -0.44 -18.75
C LEU A 138 6.87 0.52 -18.69
N ILE A 139 6.76 1.63 -19.41
CA ILE A 139 7.86 2.55 -19.68
C ILE A 139 8.08 3.54 -18.54
N ALA A 140 7.04 3.80 -17.73
CA ALA A 140 7.18 4.63 -16.54
C ALA A 140 6.30 4.13 -15.39
N GLU A 141 6.81 4.27 -14.17
CA GLU A 141 6.12 3.90 -12.93
C GLU A 141 6.28 4.99 -11.86
N GLY A 142 5.15 5.42 -11.31
CA GLY A 142 5.11 6.40 -10.23
C GLY A 142 5.63 5.81 -8.91
N LYS A 143 6.01 6.69 -8.00
CA LYS A 143 6.36 6.35 -6.62
C LYS A 143 5.14 6.57 -5.72
N PRO A 144 4.56 5.53 -5.09
CA PRO A 144 3.41 5.72 -4.21
C PRO A 144 3.79 6.52 -2.96
N SER A 145 2.82 7.24 -2.39
CA SER A 145 2.99 7.88 -1.09
C SER A 145 2.92 6.86 0.04
N VAL A 146 3.70 7.07 1.10
CA VAL A 146 3.67 6.25 2.31
C VAL A 146 3.14 7.10 3.46
N ASN A 147 2.00 6.73 4.04
CA ASN A 147 1.48 7.45 5.20
C ASN A 147 2.40 7.26 6.42
N GLY A 148 2.45 8.28 7.26
CA GLY A 148 3.08 8.18 8.57
C GLY A 148 2.32 7.21 9.47
N ILE A 149 3.03 6.69 10.47
CA ILE A 149 2.50 5.81 11.49
C ILE A 149 2.01 6.69 12.64
N ASP A 150 0.78 6.47 13.10
CA ASP A 150 0.22 7.17 14.25
C ASP A 150 1.07 6.90 15.51
N ALA A 151 1.15 7.89 16.38
CA ALA A 151 1.75 7.71 17.69
C ALA A 151 1.01 6.59 18.44
N HIS A 152 1.72 5.86 19.27
CA HIS A 152 1.11 4.88 20.16
C HIS A 152 1.73 4.94 21.55
N LEU A 153 0.98 4.43 22.51
CA LEU A 153 1.35 4.43 23.91
C LEU A 153 1.63 2.99 24.33
N GLU A 154 2.85 2.73 24.76
CA GLU A 154 3.26 1.48 25.37
C GLU A 154 3.09 1.60 26.88
N PHE A 155 2.39 0.65 27.49
CA PHE A 155 2.07 0.65 28.91
C PHE A 155 2.88 -0.43 29.60
N TYR A 156 3.62 -0.06 30.65
CA TYR A 156 4.44 -0.99 31.43
C TYR A 156 3.71 -1.55 32.65
N PHE A 157 2.39 -1.42 32.66
CA PHE A 157 1.50 -2.05 33.60
C PHE A 157 0.26 -2.53 32.84
N GLN A 158 -0.40 -3.56 33.36
CA GLN A 158 -1.63 -4.08 32.78
C GLN A 158 -2.74 -3.06 32.97
N LYS A 159 -3.29 -2.55 31.88
CA LYS A 159 -4.57 -1.83 31.93
C LYS A 159 -5.61 -2.85 32.38
N GLU A 160 -6.34 -2.54 33.45
CA GLU A 160 -7.39 -3.39 34.02
C GLU A 160 -8.14 -4.18 32.93
N ASP A 161 -7.84 -5.47 32.82
CA ASP A 161 -8.63 -6.41 32.05
C ASP A 161 -9.65 -7.03 33.02
N PRO A 162 -10.96 -6.78 32.83
CA PRO A 162 -12.01 -7.41 33.65
C PRO A 162 -12.01 -8.95 33.59
N SER A 163 -11.19 -9.55 32.73
CA SER A 163 -11.12 -11.01 32.50
C SER A 163 -9.91 -11.72 33.12
N LEU A 164 -9.11 -11.07 33.98
CA LEU A 164 -8.07 -11.72 34.77
C LEU A 164 -8.69 -12.84 35.64
N LYS A 165 -8.65 -14.07 35.10
CA LYS A 165 -9.03 -15.30 35.78
C LYS A 165 -7.88 -15.74 36.68
N PRO A 166 -8.18 -16.41 37.81
CA PRO A 166 -7.16 -16.88 38.74
C PRO A 166 -6.13 -17.79 38.03
N GLN A 167 -4.85 -17.63 38.37
CA GLN A 167 -3.75 -18.41 37.80
C GLN A 167 -3.85 -19.88 38.21
N GLU A 168 -3.67 -20.80 37.24
CA GLU A 168 -3.45 -22.23 37.49
C GLU A 168 -1.98 -22.43 37.90
N LEU A 169 -1.76 -23.00 39.08
CA LEU A 169 -0.43 -23.42 39.55
C LEU A 169 0.06 -24.63 38.74
N GLU A 170 1.38 -24.89 38.72
CA GLU A 170 2.00 -26.03 38.01
C GLU A 170 1.43 -27.42 38.36
N ASN A 171 0.68 -27.53 39.45
CA ASN A 171 0.02 -28.75 39.92
C ASN A 171 -1.49 -28.83 39.58
N GLY A 172 -2.01 -27.92 38.75
CA GLY A 172 -3.42 -27.87 38.36
C GLY A 172 -4.38 -27.37 39.44
N ARG A 173 -3.85 -26.83 40.56
CA ARG A 173 -4.67 -26.13 41.57
C ARG A 173 -4.71 -24.64 41.24
N VAL A 174 -5.90 -24.06 41.36
CA VAL A 174 -6.13 -22.63 41.16
C VAL A 174 -5.86 -21.90 42.48
N ASP A 175 -4.94 -20.93 42.48
CA ASP A 175 -4.69 -20.09 43.65
C ASP A 175 -5.72 -18.96 43.71
N PHE A 176 -6.71 -19.09 44.60
CA PHE A 176 -7.72 -18.06 44.85
C PHE A 176 -7.28 -17.03 45.91
N TYR A 177 -6.08 -17.18 46.48
CA TYR A 177 -5.55 -16.29 47.52
C TYR A 177 -4.58 -15.25 46.97
N ASN A 178 -3.83 -15.51 45.89
CA ASN A 178 -2.93 -14.53 45.28
C ASN A 178 -3.33 -14.26 43.83
N LEU A 179 -4.28 -13.32 43.66
CA LEU A 179 -4.82 -13.00 42.34
C LEU A 179 -4.00 -11.94 41.57
N ASP A 180 -2.89 -11.43 42.15
CA ASP A 180 -2.03 -10.38 41.58
C ASP A 180 -2.80 -9.19 40.96
N LEU A 181 -3.99 -8.90 41.49
CA LEU A 181 -4.88 -7.86 40.97
C LEU A 181 -4.35 -6.44 41.22
N ILE A 182 -3.42 -6.30 42.17
CA ILE A 182 -2.90 -5.02 42.62
C ILE A 182 -1.50 -4.84 42.05
N GLN A 183 -1.39 -3.97 41.06
CA GLN A 183 -0.10 -3.56 40.52
C GLN A 183 0.44 -2.39 41.32
N ILE A 184 1.62 -2.58 41.92
CA ILE A 184 2.33 -1.59 42.71
C ILE A 184 3.54 -1.12 41.91
N VAL A 185 3.78 0.19 41.90
CA VAL A 185 4.91 0.83 41.24
C VAL A 185 5.66 1.70 42.23
N GLU A 186 6.97 1.83 42.07
CA GLU A 186 7.79 2.74 42.87
C GLU A 186 7.80 4.16 42.29
N ALA A 187 8.02 5.18 43.12
CA ALA A 187 8.27 6.53 42.64
C ALA A 187 9.42 6.56 41.62
N GLY A 188 9.22 7.30 40.52
CA GLY A 188 10.14 7.36 39.38
C GLY A 188 9.94 6.27 38.33
N THR A 189 9.12 5.24 38.60
CA THR A 189 8.86 4.14 37.66
C THR A 189 8.17 4.65 36.39
N VAL A 190 8.64 4.23 35.21
CA VAL A 190 7.99 4.51 33.93
C VAL A 190 6.70 3.70 33.80
N LEU A 191 5.57 4.38 33.63
CA LEU A 191 4.24 3.77 33.52
C LEU A 191 3.80 3.66 32.06
N VAL A 192 4.10 4.70 31.27
CA VAL A 192 3.75 4.76 29.85
C VAL A 192 4.89 5.41 29.08
N GLU A 193 5.29 4.81 27.96
CA GLU A 193 6.15 5.43 26.96
C GLU A 193 5.31 5.79 25.73
N ARG A 194 5.46 7.01 25.24
CA ARG A 194 4.88 7.50 24.01
C ARG A 194 5.87 7.28 22.87
N ILE A 195 5.51 6.41 21.94
CA ILE A 195 6.22 6.28 20.68
C ILE A 195 5.67 7.35 19.73
N PRO A 196 6.50 8.33 19.30
CA PRO A 196 6.04 9.47 18.52
C PRO A 196 5.53 9.06 17.14
N PRO A 197 4.68 9.89 16.51
CA PRO A 197 4.21 9.62 15.16
C PRO A 197 5.34 9.79 14.15
N THR A 198 5.24 9.11 13.01
CA THR A 198 6.20 9.32 11.91
C THR A 198 5.63 10.26 10.85
N ALA A 199 6.53 10.97 10.16
CA ALA A 199 6.17 11.70 8.97
C ALA A 199 5.79 10.73 7.83
N GLY A 200 4.79 11.10 7.03
CA GLY A 200 4.55 10.44 5.77
C GLY A 200 5.59 10.84 4.71
N THR A 201 5.82 10.00 3.72
CA THR A 201 6.68 10.29 2.56
C THR A 201 5.83 10.50 1.32
N ASN A 202 5.89 11.69 0.73
CA ASN A 202 5.14 12.00 -0.49
C ASN A 202 5.59 11.12 -1.66
N GLY A 203 4.61 10.74 -2.47
CA GLY A 203 4.79 10.03 -3.73
C GLY A 203 4.77 10.97 -4.92
N HIS A 204 4.99 10.43 -6.11
CA HIS A 204 4.90 11.12 -7.38
C HIS A 204 4.28 10.18 -8.42
N ASN A 205 3.31 10.67 -9.18
CA ASN A 205 2.76 9.92 -10.33
C ASN A 205 3.66 10.08 -11.58
N VAL A 206 3.42 9.33 -12.65
CA VAL A 206 4.27 9.36 -13.87
C VAL A 206 4.27 10.71 -14.61
N LEU A 207 3.27 11.55 -14.34
CA LEU A 207 3.15 12.90 -14.90
C LEU A 207 3.82 13.97 -14.02
N GLY A 208 4.51 13.58 -12.94
CA GLY A 208 5.19 14.48 -12.01
C GLY A 208 4.27 15.12 -10.95
N GLY A 209 2.99 14.73 -10.89
CA GLY A 209 2.09 15.20 -9.86
C GLY A 209 2.41 14.57 -8.50
N GLU A 210 2.58 15.41 -7.48
CA GLU A 210 2.82 14.97 -6.10
C GLU A 210 1.58 14.24 -5.54
N ILE A 211 1.82 13.12 -4.87
CA ILE A 211 0.82 12.38 -4.09
C ILE A 211 1.14 12.60 -2.63
N LYS A 212 0.35 13.46 -1.96
CA LYS A 212 0.60 13.82 -0.57
C LYS A 212 0.37 12.64 0.36
N ALA A 213 1.37 12.35 1.19
CA ALA A 213 1.20 11.45 2.32
C ALA A 213 0.52 12.17 3.48
N ARG A 214 -0.20 11.40 4.30
CA ARG A 214 -0.72 11.91 5.57
C ARG A 214 0.33 11.67 6.66
N PRO A 215 0.64 12.67 7.51
CA PRO A 215 1.45 12.43 8.70
C PRO A 215 0.69 11.53 9.68
N GLY A 216 1.43 10.78 10.51
CA GLY A 216 0.85 10.06 11.63
C GLY A 216 0.18 11.04 12.60
N LYS A 217 -0.93 10.61 13.21
CA LYS A 217 -1.61 11.37 14.26
C LYS A 217 -0.82 11.28 15.55
N ASP A 218 -0.69 12.41 16.23
CA ASP A 218 -0.06 12.44 17.55
C ASP A 218 -1.02 12.03 18.67
N LEU A 219 -0.46 11.57 19.78
CA LEU A 219 -1.18 11.20 20.99
C LEU A 219 -0.55 11.89 22.21
N ARG A 220 -1.38 12.28 23.16
CA ARG A 220 -0.90 12.82 24.44
C ARG A 220 -0.75 11.71 25.47
N LEU A 221 0.25 11.84 26.34
CA LEU A 221 0.39 10.97 27.50
C LEU A 221 -0.83 11.10 28.43
N PRO A 222 -1.34 9.99 28.98
CA PRO A 222 -2.55 9.95 29.80
C PRO A 222 -2.29 10.40 31.25
N LEU A 223 -1.91 11.67 31.43
CA LEU A 223 -1.59 12.26 32.73
C LEU A 223 -2.77 12.21 33.72
N GLY A 224 -2.55 11.57 34.86
CA GLY A 224 -3.49 11.50 35.97
C GLY A 224 -2.83 11.82 37.32
N VAL A 225 -3.49 11.40 38.39
CA VAL A 225 -3.11 11.76 39.77
C VAL A 225 -1.78 11.09 40.16
N ASN A 226 -0.90 11.85 40.81
CA ASN A 226 0.43 11.42 41.24
C ASN A 226 1.30 10.79 40.14
N THR A 227 1.12 11.28 38.91
CA THR A 227 2.00 10.96 37.77
C THR A 227 2.58 12.26 37.22
N GLU A 228 3.72 12.18 36.54
CA GLU A 228 4.33 13.31 35.86
C GLU A 228 4.89 12.91 34.51
N ILE A 229 4.89 13.87 33.59
CA ILE A 229 5.48 13.70 32.26
C ILE A 229 6.93 14.17 32.33
N THR A 230 7.84 13.42 31.72
CA THR A 230 9.26 13.79 31.61
C THR A 230 9.44 15.05 30.77
N GLU A 231 10.56 15.77 30.95
CA GLU A 231 10.81 17.06 30.28
C GLU A 231 10.76 16.99 28.75
N ASP A 232 11.06 15.83 28.18
CA ASP A 232 11.04 15.55 26.74
C ASP A 232 9.67 15.10 26.20
N ASP A 233 8.62 15.05 27.04
CA ASP A 233 7.24 14.65 26.67
C ASP A 233 7.17 13.24 26.02
N THR A 234 8.06 12.34 26.42
CA THR A 234 8.11 10.95 25.92
C THR A 234 7.58 9.93 26.93
N LYS A 235 7.70 10.20 28.24
CA LYS A 235 7.35 9.22 29.28
C LYS A 235 6.44 9.80 30.34
N LEU A 236 5.53 8.97 30.84
CA LEU A 236 4.75 9.21 32.05
C LEU A 236 5.32 8.35 33.17
N VAL A 237 5.74 8.98 34.26
CA VAL A 237 6.35 8.30 35.42
C VAL A 237 5.50 8.49 36.67
N ALA A 238 5.64 7.56 37.63
CA ALA A 238 5.01 7.66 38.94
C ALA A 238 5.71 8.72 39.80
N LYS A 239 4.96 9.60 40.47
CA LYS A 239 5.55 10.57 41.42
C LYS A 239 5.76 9.98 42.81
N ILE A 240 5.02 8.93 43.13
CA ILE A 240 5.00 8.29 44.44
C ILE A 240 4.97 6.78 44.25
N THR A 241 5.36 6.04 45.30
CA THR A 241 5.12 4.60 45.37
C THR A 241 3.65 4.33 45.69
N GLY A 242 3.00 3.43 44.97
CA GLY A 242 1.58 3.11 45.20
C GLY A 242 0.95 2.23 44.14
N HIS A 243 -0.38 2.11 44.20
CA HIS A 243 -1.17 1.31 43.27
C HIS A 243 -1.42 2.08 41.97
N VAL A 244 -1.04 1.49 40.83
CA VAL A 244 -1.30 2.06 39.50
C VAL A 244 -2.62 1.56 38.93
N CYS A 245 -3.42 2.46 38.38
CA CYS A 245 -4.71 2.16 37.74
C CYS A 245 -4.96 3.03 36.50
N PHE A 246 -5.75 2.53 35.56
CA PHE A 246 -6.09 3.25 34.31
C PHE A 246 -7.58 3.55 34.22
N VAL A 247 -7.98 4.74 34.68
CA VAL A 247 -9.40 5.12 34.81
C VAL A 247 -9.65 6.45 34.11
N HIS A 248 -10.79 6.58 33.42
CA HIS A 248 -11.15 7.77 32.64
C HIS A 248 -10.08 8.20 31.62
N ARG A 249 -9.40 7.21 31.01
CA ARG A 249 -8.29 7.41 30.06
C ARG A 249 -7.06 8.11 30.67
N LYS A 250 -6.90 8.04 31.98
CA LYS A 250 -5.76 8.59 32.73
C LYS A 250 -5.12 7.52 33.57
N VAL A 251 -3.80 7.58 33.70
CA VAL A 251 -3.02 6.73 34.60
C VAL A 251 -2.91 7.45 35.92
N ASN A 252 -3.30 6.79 37.00
CA ASN A 252 -3.25 7.35 38.34
C ASN A 252 -2.45 6.42 39.24
N VAL A 253 -1.69 6.99 40.17
CA VAL A 253 -1.02 6.24 41.24
C VAL A 253 -1.58 6.68 42.58
N TYR A 254 -2.09 5.75 43.37
CA TYR A 254 -2.67 6.04 44.68
C TYR A 254 -1.82 5.42 45.81
N PRO A 255 -1.54 6.17 46.90
CA PRO A 255 -0.84 5.63 48.07
C PRO A 255 -1.76 4.79 48.96
N THR A 256 -3.01 4.57 48.53
CA THR A 256 -4.04 3.85 49.27
C THR A 256 -4.81 2.97 48.28
N TYR A 257 -5.02 1.72 48.65
CA TYR A 257 -5.84 0.79 47.88
C TYR A 257 -7.22 0.65 48.52
N GLU A 258 -8.28 0.86 47.74
CA GLU A 258 -9.66 0.83 48.24
C GLU A 258 -10.40 -0.40 47.70
N VAL A 259 -10.81 -1.28 48.61
CA VAL A 259 -11.69 -2.42 48.33
C VAL A 259 -13.13 -1.99 48.59
N LYS A 260 -13.91 -1.83 47.52
CA LYS A 260 -15.33 -1.41 47.63
C LYS A 260 -16.23 -2.44 48.31
N GLY A 261 -15.83 -3.71 48.33
CA GLY A 261 -16.61 -4.83 48.87
C GLY A 261 -15.85 -5.60 49.96
N ASN A 262 -16.12 -6.90 50.03
CA ASN A 262 -15.44 -7.81 50.94
C ASN A 262 -14.07 -8.23 50.39
N VAL A 263 -13.16 -8.61 51.28
CA VAL A 263 -11.97 -9.36 50.91
C VAL A 263 -12.34 -10.84 50.97
N ASP A 264 -12.47 -11.49 49.81
CA ASP A 264 -12.94 -12.86 49.61
C ASP A 264 -12.23 -13.56 48.43
N PHE A 265 -12.73 -14.72 47.98
CA PHE A 265 -12.14 -15.50 46.88
C PHE A 265 -12.10 -14.76 45.54
N ASN A 266 -12.82 -13.64 45.37
CA ASN A 266 -12.76 -12.81 44.16
C ASN A 266 -11.68 -11.73 44.25
N THR A 267 -11.24 -11.35 45.45
CA THR A 267 -10.19 -10.33 45.65
C THR A 267 -8.85 -10.95 46.03
N GLY A 268 -8.86 -12.10 46.69
CA GLY A 268 -7.66 -12.71 47.27
C GLY A 268 -7.14 -11.95 48.49
N ASN A 269 -5.98 -12.37 48.99
CA ASN A 269 -5.18 -11.63 49.96
C ASN A 269 -4.66 -10.33 49.34
N ILE A 270 -4.57 -9.30 50.16
CA ILE A 270 -4.11 -7.98 49.74
C ILE A 270 -2.78 -7.73 50.40
N LYS A 271 -1.75 -7.49 49.59
CA LYS A 271 -0.45 -7.01 50.05
C LYS A 271 -0.20 -5.65 49.43
N PHE A 272 -0.12 -4.62 50.25
CA PHE A 272 0.03 -3.25 49.77
C PHE A 272 0.91 -2.43 50.72
N PRO A 273 1.99 -1.79 50.26
CA PRO A 273 2.96 -1.09 51.12
C PRO A 273 2.42 0.21 51.76
N GLY A 274 1.10 0.44 51.72
CA GLY A 274 0.45 1.64 52.20
C GLY A 274 -0.91 1.34 52.81
N ASN A 275 -1.79 2.34 52.86
CA ASN A 275 -3.08 2.16 53.51
C ASN A 275 -4.02 1.32 52.63
N VAL A 276 -4.71 0.35 53.23
CA VAL A 276 -5.81 -0.37 52.58
C VAL A 276 -7.12 0.01 53.24
N ILE A 277 -8.09 0.48 52.44
CA ILE A 277 -9.44 0.81 52.92
C ILE A 277 -10.39 -0.26 52.42
N VAL A 278 -10.95 -1.05 53.34
CA VAL A 278 -11.98 -2.04 53.04
C VAL A 278 -13.34 -1.49 53.44
N ARG A 279 -14.26 -1.32 52.48
CA ARG A 279 -15.65 -0.87 52.75
C ARG A 279 -16.58 -2.01 53.18
N GLY A 280 -16.23 -3.26 52.87
CA GLY A 280 -16.92 -4.45 53.33
C GLY A 280 -16.23 -5.11 54.53
N SER A 281 -16.28 -6.42 54.58
CA SER A 281 -15.61 -7.24 55.60
C SER A 281 -14.46 -8.04 55.01
N VAL A 282 -13.41 -8.27 55.78
CA VAL A 282 -12.39 -9.28 55.47
C VAL A 282 -12.94 -10.63 55.91
N LEU A 283 -13.23 -11.54 54.96
CA LEU A 283 -13.78 -12.84 55.29
C LEU A 283 -12.73 -13.74 55.96
N ASN A 284 -13.19 -14.68 56.78
CA ASN A 284 -12.34 -15.68 57.41
C ASN A 284 -11.46 -16.36 56.35
N THR A 285 -10.17 -16.53 56.65
CA THR A 285 -9.09 -17.08 55.80
C THR A 285 -8.36 -16.10 54.86
N PHE A 286 -8.79 -14.85 54.75
CA PHE A 286 -8.09 -13.82 53.97
C PHE A 286 -7.30 -12.84 54.85
N MET A 287 -6.21 -12.30 54.30
CA MET A 287 -5.31 -11.37 54.97
C MET A 287 -5.12 -10.08 54.16
N VAL A 288 -4.96 -8.98 54.90
CA VAL A 288 -4.55 -7.67 54.38
C VAL A 288 -3.27 -7.28 55.10
N GLU A 289 -2.18 -7.13 54.35
CA GLU A 289 -0.83 -6.79 54.81
C GLU A 289 -0.34 -5.49 54.16
#